data_AF-A0A961YA55-F1
#
_entry.id   AF-A0A961YA55-F1
#
_cell.length_a   1.000
_cell.length_b   1.000
_cell.length_c   1.000
_cell.angle_alpha   90.00
_cell.angle_beta   90.00
_cell.angle_gamma   90.00
#
_symmetry.space_group_name_H-M   'P 1'
#
loop_
_entity.id
_entity.type
_entity.pdbx_description
1 polymer ?
#
loop_
_entity_poly.entity_id
_entity_poly.type
_entity_poly.pdbx_seq_one_letter_code
_entity_poly.pdbx_strand_id
1 'polypeptide(L)'
;MSMNTQGRPSAPAETASTTPQTFTGNKALMIEEALIFEIGDVKNCGVDIPEPPKVKDRLGKLKRKEAAGLPGLSEPETMRHYVKLSQKNYAIDMGLYPLGSCTM
;
A
#
# COMPACT_ATOMS: atom_id res chain seq x y z
N MET A 1 -41.35 29.79 21.35
CA MET A 1 -40.49 28.60 21.22
C MET A 1 -39.55 28.84 20.05
N SER A 2 -38.35 29.34 20.29
CA SER A 2 -37.34 29.57 19.25
C SER A 2 -36.70 28.23 18.88
N MET A 3 -36.79 27.83 17.61
CA MET A 3 -36.11 26.62 17.12
C MET A 3 -34.61 26.88 17.02
N ASN A 4 -33.84 25.98 17.62
CA ASN A 4 -32.39 25.99 17.68
C ASN A 4 -31.83 25.74 16.27
N THR A 5 -31.18 26.72 15.64
CA THR A 5 -30.67 26.67 14.25
C THR A 5 -29.27 26.07 14.11
N GLN A 6 -28.83 25.24 15.07
CA GLN A 6 -27.52 24.59 15.01
C GLN A 6 -27.67 23.20 14.37
N GLY A 7 -27.85 23.20 13.05
CA GLY A 7 -27.86 21.99 12.24
C GLY A 7 -26.43 21.49 12.01
N ARG A 8 -26.17 20.23 12.37
CA ARG A 8 -25.01 19.47 11.87
C ARG A 8 -25.02 19.58 10.33
N PRO A 9 -23.93 19.99 9.68
CA PRO A 9 -23.90 20.10 8.22
C PRO A 9 -24.31 18.77 7.59
N SER A 10 -25.41 18.79 6.83
CA SER A 10 -25.98 17.62 6.14
C SER A 10 -25.36 17.37 4.77
N ALA A 11 -24.42 18.22 4.35
CA ALA A 11 -23.62 18.03 3.15
C ALA A 11 -22.25 17.45 3.55
N PRO A 12 -21.72 16.47 2.81
CA PRO A 12 -20.33 16.07 2.98
C PRO A 12 -19.46 17.31 2.72
N ALA A 13 -18.60 17.65 3.68
CA ALA A 13 -17.56 18.64 3.44
C ALA A 13 -16.66 18.11 2.31
N GLU A 14 -16.23 18.99 1.40
CA GLU A 14 -15.21 18.64 0.40
C GLU A 14 -13.90 18.33 1.13
N THR A 15 -13.71 17.07 1.49
CA THR A 15 -12.39 16.53 1.78
C THR A 15 -11.60 16.55 0.48
N ALA A 16 -10.47 17.24 0.48
CA ALA A 16 -9.50 17.17 -0.60
C ALA A 16 -8.98 15.72 -0.70
N SER A 17 -9.70 14.87 -1.43
CA SER A 17 -9.23 13.55 -1.80
C SER A 17 -8.34 13.71 -3.02
N THR A 18 -7.05 13.42 -2.86
CA THR A 18 -6.13 13.16 -3.97
C THR A 18 -6.52 11.85 -4.65
N THR A 19 -7.67 11.83 -5.31
CA THR A 19 -8.08 10.73 -6.18
C THR A 19 -7.18 10.77 -7.42
N PRO A 20 -6.40 9.71 -7.71
CA PRO A 20 -5.58 9.68 -8.92
C PRO A 20 -6.49 9.77 -10.16
N GLN A 21 -6.08 10.58 -11.14
CA GLN A 21 -6.76 10.63 -12.44
C GLN A 21 -6.47 9.34 -13.19
N THR A 22 -7.51 8.54 -13.42
CA THR A 22 -7.42 7.35 -14.28
C THR A 22 -7.45 7.79 -15.75
N PHE A 23 -6.70 7.11 -16.62
CA PHE A 23 -6.68 7.40 -18.06
C PHE A 23 -8.08 7.30 -18.71
N THR A 24 -8.93 6.43 -18.17
CA THR A 24 -10.30 6.21 -18.64
C THR A 24 -11.32 7.15 -18.01
N GLY A 25 -10.95 7.97 -17.03
CA GLY A 25 -11.86 8.88 -16.31
C GLY A 25 -12.81 8.18 -15.33
N ASN A 26 -12.63 6.89 -15.07
CA ASN A 26 -13.41 6.11 -14.10
C ASN A 26 -13.07 6.54 -12.68
N LYS A 27 -14.08 6.97 -11.91
CA LYS A 27 -13.93 7.46 -10.53
C LYS A 27 -14.40 6.48 -9.45
N ALA A 28 -15.10 5.40 -9.83
CA ALA A 28 -15.74 4.48 -8.89
C ALA A 28 -15.08 3.09 -8.82
N LEU A 29 -14.18 2.78 -9.76
CA LEU A 29 -13.47 1.51 -9.81
C LEU A 29 -11.99 1.80 -9.52
N MET A 30 -11.53 1.53 -8.30
CA MET A 30 -10.10 1.53 -7.95
C MET A 30 -9.40 0.34 -8.65
N ILE A 31 -9.36 0.37 -9.98
CA ILE A 31 -8.71 -0.66 -10.82
C ILE A 31 -7.20 -0.45 -10.78
N GLU A 32 -6.76 0.80 -10.68
CA GLU A 32 -5.35 1.15 -10.64
C GLU A 32 -4.85 1.13 -9.20
N GLU A 33 -3.66 0.57 -9.02
CA GLU A 33 -2.98 0.43 -7.73
C GLU A 33 -1.60 1.02 -7.97
N ALA A 34 -1.26 2.02 -7.17
CA ALA A 34 0.01 2.73 -7.25
C ALA A 34 1.17 1.78 -6.92
N LEU A 35 2.40 2.16 -7.28
CA LEU A 35 3.57 1.42 -6.84
C LEU A 35 3.65 1.48 -5.31
N ILE A 36 4.15 0.42 -4.68
CA ILE A 36 4.31 0.39 -3.22
C ILE A 36 5.19 1.55 -2.68
N PHE A 37 6.08 2.07 -3.52
CA PHE A 37 6.94 3.23 -3.24
C PHE A 37 6.20 4.59 -3.27
N GLU A 38 4.99 4.64 -3.83
CA GLU A 38 4.16 5.86 -3.95
C GLU A 38 3.11 5.97 -2.84
N ILE A 39 2.90 4.89 -2.07
CA ILE A 39 1.86 4.78 -1.04
C ILE A 39 2.44 5.00 0.37
N GLY A 40 3.70 4.55 0.60
CA GLY A 40 4.34 4.55 1.92
C GLY A 40 5.33 5.70 2.17
N ASP A 41 5.89 5.71 3.39
CA ASP A 41 7.01 6.60 3.79
C ASP A 41 8.17 5.73 4.32
N VAL A 42 9.41 6.15 4.16
CA VAL A 42 10.63 5.44 4.61
C VAL A 42 10.75 5.29 6.13
N LYS A 43 9.86 5.92 6.91
CA LYS A 43 9.93 5.97 8.38
C LYS A 43 9.07 4.94 9.09
N ASN A 44 8.06 4.41 8.44
CA ASN A 44 7.09 3.51 9.08
C ASN A 44 7.54 2.05 9.03
N CYS A 45 7.13 1.26 10.01
CA CYS A 45 7.25 -0.19 9.99
C CYS A 45 5.90 -0.78 10.35
N GLY A 46 5.39 -1.69 9.52
CA GLY A 46 4.08 -2.32 9.75
C GLY A 46 4.12 -3.49 10.71
N VAL A 47 5.31 -3.89 11.18
CA VAL A 47 5.51 -5.05 12.03
C VAL A 47 6.33 -4.67 13.26
N ASP A 48 6.00 -5.28 14.38
CA ASP A 48 6.75 -5.12 15.62
C ASP A 48 7.96 -6.05 15.61
N ILE A 49 9.11 -5.51 15.23
CA ILE A 49 10.39 -6.23 15.24
C ILE A 49 11.18 -5.81 16.48
N PRO A 50 11.68 -6.76 17.30
CA PRO A 50 12.52 -6.42 18.44
C PRO A 50 13.81 -5.73 18.00
N GLU A 51 14.32 -4.82 18.84
CA GLU A 51 15.58 -4.15 18.55
C GLU A 51 16.73 -5.16 18.39
N PRO A 52 17.59 -4.99 17.37
CA PRO A 52 18.68 -5.90 17.15
C PRO A 52 19.69 -5.82 18.31
N PRO A 53 20.27 -6.96 18.74
CA PRO A 53 21.29 -6.95 19.78
C PRO A 53 22.51 -6.14 19.32
N LYS A 54 23.11 -5.40 20.26
CA LYS A 54 24.34 -4.64 19.98
C LYS A 54 25.50 -5.61 19.78
N VAL A 55 25.81 -5.89 18.51
CA VAL A 55 26.94 -6.74 18.10
C VAL A 55 28.06 -5.91 17.48
N LYS A 56 29.30 -6.37 17.62
CA LYS A 56 30.45 -5.74 16.98
C LYS A 56 30.30 -5.84 15.45
N ASP A 57 30.48 -4.74 14.76
CA ASP A 57 30.42 -4.68 13.30
C ASP A 57 31.51 -5.59 12.69
N ARG A 58 31.09 -6.50 11.80
CA ARG A 58 31.97 -7.45 11.09
C ARG A 58 32.13 -7.11 9.61
N LEU A 59 31.45 -6.06 9.11
CA LEU A 59 31.42 -5.71 7.69
C LEU A 59 32.58 -4.80 7.27
N GLY A 60 33.24 -4.12 8.21
CA GLY A 60 34.38 -3.25 7.92
C GLY A 60 34.04 -2.21 6.86
N LYS A 61 34.78 -2.20 5.74
CA LYS A 61 34.58 -1.27 4.62
C LYS A 61 33.37 -1.59 3.72
N LEU A 62 32.71 -2.73 3.94
CA LEU A 62 31.54 -3.17 3.17
C LEU A 62 30.21 -2.73 3.80
N LYS A 63 30.25 -1.92 4.86
CA LYS A 63 29.04 -1.38 5.47
C LYS A 63 28.29 -0.49 4.47
N ARG A 64 26.97 -0.63 4.48
CA ARG A 64 26.08 0.23 3.68
C ARG A 64 26.30 1.70 4.03
N LYS A 65 26.43 2.55 3.01
CA LYS A 65 26.65 4.00 3.17
C LYS A 65 25.36 4.79 3.34
N GLU A 66 24.25 4.30 2.81
CA GLU A 66 22.95 4.98 2.78
C GLU A 66 21.84 4.07 3.33
N ALA A 67 20.65 4.58 3.62
CA ALA A 67 19.54 3.76 4.12
C ALA A 67 18.87 2.92 3.03
N ALA A 68 18.03 1.95 3.42
CA ALA A 68 17.45 0.92 2.56
C ALA A 68 16.64 1.40 1.35
N GLY A 69 16.13 2.64 1.34
CA GLY A 69 15.20 3.12 0.30
C GLY A 69 13.92 2.28 0.22
N LEU A 70 13.61 1.51 1.27
CA LEU A 70 12.45 0.64 1.33
C LEU A 70 11.24 1.45 1.79
N PRO A 71 10.05 1.21 1.22
CA PRO A 71 8.84 1.87 1.67
C PRO A 71 8.41 1.28 3.01
N GLY A 72 8.09 2.16 3.94
CA GLY A 72 7.46 1.83 5.20
C GLY A 72 5.95 2.01 5.10
N LEU A 73 5.22 0.92 5.33
CA LEU A 73 3.76 0.90 5.38
C LEU A 73 3.31 0.22 6.67
N SER A 74 2.12 0.55 7.13
CA SER A 74 1.44 -0.25 8.16
C SER A 74 1.03 -1.62 7.62
N GLU A 75 0.79 -2.59 8.50
CA GLU A 75 0.27 -3.91 8.13
C GLU A 75 -1.01 -3.84 7.28
N PRO A 76 -2.07 -3.10 7.67
CA PRO A 76 -3.30 -3.03 6.86
C PRO A 76 -3.10 -2.36 5.50
N GLU A 77 -2.16 -1.40 5.37
CA GLU A 77 -1.83 -0.80 4.07
C GLU A 77 -1.13 -1.81 3.16
N THR A 78 -0.17 -2.55 3.72
CA THR A 78 0.56 -3.61 3.01
C THR A 78 -0.39 -4.69 2.52
N MET A 79 -1.31 -5.15 3.38
CA MET A 79 -2.33 -6.14 3.03
C MET A 79 -3.24 -5.65 1.90
N ARG A 80 -3.75 -4.42 1.98
CA ARG A 80 -4.61 -3.85 0.93
C ARG A 80 -3.89 -3.76 -0.40
N HIS A 81 -2.62 -3.37 -0.40
CA HIS A 81 -1.82 -3.25 -1.61
C HIS A 81 -1.70 -4.60 -2.32
N TYR A 82 -1.25 -5.64 -1.61
CA TYR A 82 -1.05 -6.96 -2.21
C TYR A 82 -2.36 -7.67 -2.58
N VAL A 83 -3.45 -7.46 -1.83
CA VAL A 83 -4.78 -7.99 -2.19
C VAL A 83 -5.30 -7.36 -3.48
N LYS A 84 -5.13 -6.05 -3.68
CA LYS A 84 -5.50 -5.42 -4.95
C LYS A 84 -4.60 -5.86 -6.10
N LEU A 85 -3.31 -6.08 -5.84
CA LEU A 85 -2.37 -6.55 -6.85
C LEU A 85 -2.69 -7.97 -7.31
N SER A 86 -3.11 -8.86 -6.40
CA SER A 86 -3.47 -10.24 -6.75
C SER A 86 -4.70 -10.32 -7.65
N GLN A 87 -5.67 -9.41 -7.50
CA GLN A 87 -6.85 -9.31 -8.37
C GLN A 87 -6.50 -8.92 -9.82
N LYS A 88 -5.28 -8.42 -10.07
CA LYS A 88 -4.79 -8.09 -11.42
C LYS A 88 -3.98 -9.22 -12.06
N ASN A 89 -3.81 -10.34 -11.36
CA ASN A 89 -3.10 -11.51 -11.86
C ASN A 89 -4.07 -12.67 -12.11
N TYR A 90 -3.72 -13.55 -13.06
CA TYR A 90 -4.37 -14.84 -13.22
C TYR A 90 -3.57 -15.90 -12.45
N ALA A 91 -4.26 -16.86 -11.85
CA ALA A 91 -3.63 -17.90 -11.04
C ALA A 91 -4.18 -19.29 -11.39
N ILE A 92 -3.41 -20.35 -11.08
CA ILE A 92 -3.82 -21.75 -11.28
C ILE A 92 -5.13 -22.07 -10.56
N ASP A 93 -5.37 -21.43 -9.41
CA ASP A 93 -6.58 -21.61 -8.62
C ASP A 93 -7.84 -21.03 -9.30
N MET A 94 -7.66 -20.14 -10.28
CA MET A 94 -8.77 -19.52 -11.01
C MET A 94 -9.24 -20.36 -12.21
N GLY A 95 -8.39 -21.26 -12.73
CA GLY A 95 -8.74 -22.12 -13.85
C GLY A 95 -7.53 -22.70 -14.58
N LEU A 96 -7.79 -23.27 -15.76
CA LEU A 96 -6.76 -23.95 -16.55
C LEU A 96 -5.59 -23.01 -16.89
N TYR A 97 -4.37 -23.45 -16.63
CA TYR A 97 -3.13 -22.70 -16.85
C TYR A 97 -2.14 -23.50 -17.73
N PRO A 98 -2.44 -23.71 -19.04
CA PRO A 98 -1.77 -24.71 -19.86
C PRO A 98 -0.43 -24.19 -20.42
N LEU A 99 0.54 -23.93 -19.53
CA LEU A 99 1.90 -23.57 -19.90
C LEU A 99 2.79 -24.81 -20.03
N GLY A 100 3.23 -25.09 -21.25
CA GLY A 100 4.16 -26.18 -21.53
C GLY A 100 5.50 -26.01 -20.80
N SER A 101 6.10 -27.13 -20.37
CA SER A 101 7.37 -27.19 -19.63
C SER A 101 7.38 -26.58 -18.22
N CYS A 102 6.27 -26.01 -17.75
CA CYS A 102 6.20 -25.39 -16.43
C CYS A 102 5.58 -26.29 -15.35
N THR A 103 4.90 -27.38 -15.75
CA THR A 103 4.16 -28.28 -14.83
C THR A 103 3.25 -27.49 -13.87
N MET A 104 2.47 -26.57 -14.45
CA MET A 104 1.55 -25.66 -13.74
C MET A 104 0.24 -26.34 -13.37
#